data_AF-A0AA42T1E1-F1
#
_entry.id   AF-A0AA42T1E1-F1
#
_cell.length_a   1.000
_cell.length_b   1.000
_cell.length_c   1.000
_cell.angle_alpha   90.00
_cell.angle_beta   90.00
_cell.angle_gamma   90.00
#
_symmetry.space_group_name_H-M   'P 1'
#
loop_
_entity.id
_entity.type
_entity.pdbx_description
1 polymer ?
#
loop_
_entity_poly.entity_id
_entity_poly.type
_entity_poly.pdbx_seq_one_letter_code
_entity_poly.pdbx_strand_id
1 'polypeptide(L)' 'MSRDGRLSQLRRTGFIRTLRASLLELLDELLAFCGFLVALLAGLYYGSWWIFGGVLLVAFLVGGLIRWVMASSRSQ' A
#
# COMPACT_ATOMS: atom_id res chain seq x y z
N MET A 1 21.10 -15.93 32.59
CA MET A 1 20.37 -15.45 31.39
C MET A 1 19.91 -14.02 31.65
N SER A 2 20.59 -13.02 31.08
CA SER A 2 20.44 -11.61 31.49
C SER A 2 19.16 -10.97 30.94
N ARG A 3 18.50 -10.15 31.77
CA ARG A 3 17.32 -9.33 31.41
C ARG A 3 17.57 -8.43 30.19
N ASP A 4 18.82 -8.05 29.94
CA ASP A 4 19.22 -7.18 28.83
C ASP A 4 19.05 -7.83 27.45
N GLY A 5 19.18 -9.17 27.37
CA GLY A 5 18.92 -9.92 26.13
C GLY A 5 17.43 -9.89 25.71
N ARG A 6 16.50 -9.87 26.68
CA ARG A 6 15.05 -9.81 26.38
C ARG A 6 14.62 -8.39 25.96
N LEU A 7 15.18 -7.35 26.56
CA LEU A 7 14.86 -5.95 26.21
C LEU A 7 15.37 -5.60 24.81
N SER A 8 16.56 -6.06 24.43
CA SER A 8 17.10 -5.88 23.08
C SER A 8 16.31 -6.64 22.00
N GLN A 9 15.83 -7.85 22.31
CA GLN A 9 14.92 -8.59 21.43
C GLN A 9 13.54 -7.93 21.29
N LEU A 10 12.94 -7.43 22.38
CA LEU A 10 11.68 -6.68 22.34
C LEU A 10 11.80 -5.39 21.51
N ARG A 11 12.92 -4.67 21.66
CA ARG A 11 13.21 -3.45 20.89
C ARG A 11 13.43 -3.74 19.41
N ARG A 12 14.16 -4.82 19.05
CA ARG A 12 14.31 -5.27 17.65
C ARG A 12 12.98 -5.67 17.04
N THR A 13 12.14 -6.40 17.78
CA THR A 13 10.83 -6.87 17.31
C THR A 13 9.88 -5.69 17.10
N GLY A 14 9.89 -4.71 18.00
CA GLY A 14 9.14 -3.45 17.84
C GLY A 14 9.64 -2.62 16.66
N PHE A 15 10.95 -2.48 16.51
CA PHE A 15 11.56 -1.72 15.41
C PHE A 15 11.23 -2.33 14.04
N ILE A 16 11.35 -3.65 13.89
CA ILE A 16 11.02 -4.36 12.64
C ILE A 16 9.53 -4.21 12.32
N ARG A 17 8.65 -4.23 13.33
CA ARG A 17 7.20 -4.04 13.15
C ARG A 17 6.88 -2.63 12.66
N THR A 18 7.48 -1.61 13.26
CA THR A 18 7.30 -0.21 12.84
C THR A 18 7.86 0.02 11.44
N LEU A 19 9.05 -0.51 11.14
CA LEU A 19 9.71 -0.35 9.85
C LEU A 19 8.90 -1.02 8.73
N ARG A 20 8.29 -2.19 9.01
CA ARG A 20 7.36 -2.86 8.08
C ARG A 20 6.06 -2.07 7.89
N ALA A 21 5.53 -1.44 8.94
CA ALA A 21 4.33 -0.62 8.84
C ALA A 21 4.58 0.61 7.96
N SER A 22 5.67 1.34 8.20
CA SER A 22 6.05 2.49 7.38
C SER A 22 6.33 2.10 5.92
N LEU A 23 6.95 0.94 5.68
CA LEU A 23 7.18 0.44 4.32
C LEU A 23 5.86 0.12 3.59
N LEU A 24 4.90 -0.47 4.29
CA LEU A 24 3.58 -0.77 3.71
C LEU A 24 2.82 0.50 3.38
N GLU A 25 2.88 1.51 4.25
CA GLU A 25 2.25 2.81 4.04
C GLU A 25 2.86 3.54 2.84
N LEU A 26 4.20 3.53 2.74
CA LEU A 26 4.91 4.13 1.60
C LEU A 26 4.59 3.41 0.27
N LEU A 27 4.51 2.07 0.30
CA LEU A 27 4.19 1.27 -0.88
C LEU A 27 2.74 1.52 -1.34
N ASP A 28 1.85 1.72 -0.39
CA ASP A 28 0.44 2.02 -0.64
C ASP A 28 0.26 3.42 -1.27
N GLU A 29 1.00 4.40 -0.76
CA GLU A 29 1.02 5.76 -1.32
C GLU A 29 1.64 5.78 -2.72
N LEU A 30 2.72 5.02 -2.94
CA LEU A 30 3.32 4.85 -4.27
C LEU A 30 2.34 4.22 -5.26
N LEU A 31 1.61 3.18 -4.84
CA LEU A 31 0.61 2.52 -5.68
C LEU A 31 -0.52 3.49 -6.07
N ALA A 32 -1.00 4.28 -5.11
CA ALA A 32 -2.02 5.31 -5.36
C ALA A 32 -1.52 6.37 -6.34
N PHE A 33 -0.28 6.84 -6.17
CA PHE A 33 0.36 7.80 -7.06
C PHE A 33 0.49 7.25 -8.49
N CYS A 34 0.96 6.00 -8.65
CA CYS A 34 1.03 5.34 -9.94
C CYS A 34 -0.36 5.19 -10.60
N GLY A 35 -1.38 4.80 -9.82
CA GLY A 35 -2.75 4.69 -10.31
C GLY A 35 -3.31 6.02 -10.81
N PHE A 36 -3.07 7.10 -10.07
CA PHE A 36 -3.45 8.46 -10.48
C PHE A 36 -2.73 8.88 -11.76
N LEU A 37 -1.43 8.63 -11.86
CA LEU A 37 -0.63 8.99 -13.02
C LEU A 37 -1.10 8.27 -14.28
N VAL A 38 -1.43 6.98 -14.18
CA VAL A 38 -2.01 6.19 -15.28
C VAL A 38 -3.38 6.73 -15.68
N ALA A 39 -4.24 7.05 -14.70
CA ALA A 39 -5.55 7.64 -14.98
C ALA A 39 -5.42 8.99 -15.70
N LEU A 40 -4.51 9.85 -15.24
CA LEU A 40 -4.21 11.15 -15.84
C LEU A 40 -3.72 11.00 -17.29
N LEU A 41 -2.75 10.12 -17.53
CA LEU A 41 -2.22 9.82 -18.86
C LEU A 41 -3.31 9.26 -19.79
N ALA A 42 -4.13 8.33 -19.30
CA ALA A 42 -5.24 7.79 -20.07
C ALA A 42 -6.27 8.89 -20.42
N GLY A 43 -6.64 9.74 -19.46
CA GLY A 43 -7.53 10.86 -19.67
C GLY A 43 -7.02 11.85 -20.72
N LEU A 44 -5.73 12.20 -20.65
CA LEU A 44 -5.05 13.06 -21.62
C LEU A 44 -4.97 12.41 -23.00
N TYR A 45 -4.58 11.14 -23.07
CA TYR A 45 -4.40 10.42 -24.33
C TYR A 45 -5.71 10.33 -25.14
N TYR A 46 -6.83 10.02 -24.48
CA TYR A 46 -8.14 9.96 -25.13
C TYR A 46 -8.89 11.29 -25.13
N GLY A 47 -8.35 12.35 -24.50
CA GLY A 47 -8.99 13.66 -24.38
C GLY A 47 -10.35 13.64 -23.67
N SER A 48 -10.60 12.68 -22.77
CA SER A 48 -11.91 12.47 -22.16
C SER A 48 -11.84 12.33 -20.64
N TRP A 49 -12.56 13.21 -19.95
CA TRP A 49 -12.73 13.18 -18.49
C TRP A 49 -13.41 11.90 -17.99
N TRP A 50 -14.25 11.27 -18.80
CA TRP A 50 -14.89 9.99 -18.46
C TRP A 50 -13.90 8.84 -18.37
N ILE A 51 -12.89 8.84 -19.25
CA ILE A 51 -11.84 7.81 -19.25
C ILE A 51 -10.92 7.99 -18.05
N PHE A 52 -10.56 9.25 -17.73
CA PHE A 52 -9.86 9.56 -16.49
C PHE A 52 -10.61 9.00 -15.28
N GLY A 53 -11.90 9.34 -15.14
CA GLY A 53 -12.72 8.86 -14.02
C GLY A 53 -12.86 7.34 -13.98
N GLY A 54 -13.07 6.69 -15.13
CA GLY A 54 -13.19 5.24 -15.22
C GLY A 54 -11.90 4.51 -14.82
N VAL A 55 -10.74 4.94 -15.31
CA VAL A 55 -9.45 4.35 -14.97
C VAL A 55 -9.12 4.58 -13.49
N LEU A 56 -9.44 5.76 -12.95
CA LEU A 56 -9.22 6.08 -11.54
C LEU A 56 -10.09 5.21 -10.62
N LEU A 57 -11.35 4.95 -11.00
CA LEU A 57 -12.26 4.07 -10.28
C LEU A 57 -11.75 2.61 -10.30
N VAL A 58 -11.28 2.13 -11.45
CA VAL A 58 -10.67 0.79 -11.57
C VAL A 58 -9.42 0.69 -10.70
N ALA A 59 -8.54 1.69 -10.73
CA ALA A 59 -7.34 1.71 -9.90
C ALA A 59 -7.66 1.64 -8.40
N PHE A 60 -8.69 2.37 -7.96
CA PHE A 60 -9.17 2.31 -6.57
C PHE A 60 -9.73 0.94 -6.19
N LEU A 61 -10.55 0.33 -7.06
CA LEU A 61 -11.10 -1.01 -6.83
C LEU A 61 -9.99 -2.07 -6.75
N VAL A 62 -9.00 -2.02 -7.64
CA VAL A 62 -7.86 -2.94 -7.64
C VAL A 62 -7.01 -2.76 -6.38
N GLY A 63 -6.71 -1.52 -5.99
CA GLY A 63 -5.98 -1.23 -4.74
C GLY A 63 -6.73 -1.73 -3.50
N GLY A 64 -8.04 -1.51 -3.44
CA GLY A 64 -8.90 -2.02 -2.38
C GLY A 64 -8.93 -3.55 -2.32
N LEU A 65 -9.04 -4.22 -3.47
CA LEU A 65 -9.02 -5.68 -3.57
C LEU A 65 -7.67 -6.24 -3.10
N ILE A 66 -6.55 -5.64 -3.50
CA ILE A 66 -5.21 -6.04 -3.08
C ILE A 66 -5.06 -5.92 -1.56
N ARG A 67 -5.52 -4.81 -0.94
CA ARG A 67 -5.51 -4.65 0.52
C ARG A 67 -6.38 -5.69 1.21
N TRP A 68 -7.54 -6.01 0.64
CA TRP A 68 -8.44 -7.03 1.18
C TRP A 68 -7.84 -8.44 1.11
N VAL A 69 -7.19 -8.80 -0.01
CA VAL A 69 -6.46 -10.08 -0.18
C VAL A 69 -5.29 -10.17 0.80
N MET A 70 -4.53 -9.09 0.98
CA MET A 70 -3.45 -9.06 1.98
C MET A 70 -3.97 -9.18 3.41
N ALA A 71 -5.12 -8.59 3.73
CA ALA A 71 -5.73 -8.69 5.04
C ALA A 71 -6.26 -10.11 5.33
N SER A 72 -6.90 -10.75 4.35
CA SER A 72 -7.43 -12.13 4.47
C SER A 72 -6.31 -13.18 4.56
N SER A 73 -5.16 -12.92 3.93
CA SER A 73 -3.98 -13.78 4.03
C SER A 73 -3.27 -13.71 5.39
N ARG A 74 -3.62 -12.75 6.27
CA ARG A 74 -3.10 -12.66 7.65
C ARG A 74 -4.00 -13.36 8.68
N SER A 75 -5.21 -13.79 8.29
CA SER A 75 -6.17 -14.46 9.16
C SER A 75 -6.15 -16.00 9.09
N GLN A 76 -5.36 -16.57 8.19
CA GLN A 76 -4.99 -17.99 8.17
C GLN A 76 -3.57 -18.16 8.75
#